data_AF-A0A1F5S5W7-F1
#
_entry.id   AF-A0A1F5S5W7-F1
#
_cell.length_a   1.000
_cell.length_b   1.000
_cell.length_c   1.000
_cell.angle_alpha   90.00
_cell.angle_beta   90.00
_cell.angle_gamma   90.00
#
_symmetry.space_group_name_H-M   'P 1'
#
loop_
_entity.id
_entity.type
_entity.pdbx_description
1 polymer ?
#
loop_
_entity_poly.entity_id
_entity_poly.type
_entity_poly.pdbx_seq_one_letter_code
_entity_poly.pdbx_strand_id
1 'polypeptide(L)'
;MHLYYWDPGELEKKLNDEFIGGQFQMKTIDWVFRGKVKECMALASRRIKVSFSWLCERHFFFDNSWTPRPKWSLLPAPPSLHYLDVEYRYFYVQDDEDRVKVKGRLGEICHFFKPGDHTNLVKLGDEFVPYCQLYQQQLRRVVIALLSPKRQ
;
A
#
# COMPACT_ATOMS: atom_id res chain seq x y z
N MET A 1 -19.86 -11.10 -6.72
CA MET A 1 -20.00 -11.87 -5.46
C MET A 1 -18.59 -12.14 -4.97
N HIS A 2 -18.20 -11.66 -3.78
CA HIS A 2 -16.86 -11.93 -3.25
C HIS A 2 -16.88 -13.24 -2.47
N LEU A 3 -15.96 -14.15 -2.79
CA LEU A 3 -15.75 -15.36 -2.01
C LEU A 3 -14.92 -14.98 -0.77
N TYR A 4 -15.47 -15.26 0.41
CA TYR A 4 -14.80 -14.99 1.68
C TYR A 4 -14.08 -16.24 2.14
N TYR A 5 -12.82 -16.08 2.50
CA TYR A 5 -11.92 -17.15 2.90
C TYR A 5 -11.43 -16.94 4.33
N TRP A 6 -11.10 -18.05 5.00
CA TRP A 6 -10.56 -18.07 6.35
C TRP A 6 -9.38 -19.05 6.51
N ASP A 7 -8.98 -19.71 5.42
CA ASP A 7 -7.87 -20.66 5.44
C ASP A 7 -6.52 -19.92 5.46
N PRO A 8 -5.71 -20.08 6.52
CA PRO A 8 -4.39 -19.46 6.59
C PRO A 8 -3.44 -19.95 5.50
N GLY A 9 -3.56 -21.21 5.06
CA GLY A 9 -2.67 -21.78 4.03
C GLY A 9 -2.88 -21.13 2.66
N GLU A 10 -4.13 -20.96 2.25
CA GLU A 10 -4.47 -20.23 1.01
C GLU A 10 -4.00 -18.77 1.07
N LEU A 11 -4.17 -18.10 2.21
CA LEU A 11 -3.71 -16.73 2.40
C LEU A 11 -2.18 -16.63 2.31
N GLU A 12 -1.46 -17.49 3.03
CA GLU A 12 0.01 -17.53 3.02
C GLU A 12 0.55 -17.70 1.61
N LYS A 13 0.01 -18.68 0.88
CA LYS A 13 0.39 -18.96 -0.50
C LYS A 13 0.22 -17.72 -1.38
N LYS A 14 -0.96 -17.10 -1.37
CA LYS A 14 -1.22 -15.89 -2.17
C LYS A 14 -0.26 -14.74 -1.82
N LEU A 15 -0.08 -14.47 -0.52
CA LEU A 15 0.77 -13.37 -0.06
C LEU A 15 2.24 -13.56 -0.47
N ASN A 16 2.76 -14.78 -0.37
CA ASN A 16 4.14 -15.10 -0.72
C ASN A 16 4.38 -15.17 -2.25
N ASP A 17 3.42 -15.68 -3.01
CA ASP A 17 3.57 -15.86 -4.46
C ASP A 17 3.46 -14.52 -5.22
N GLU A 18 2.59 -13.59 -4.77
CA GLU A 18 2.17 -12.46 -5.60
C GLU A 18 2.45 -11.07 -4.99
N PHE A 19 2.60 -10.96 -3.66
CA PHE A 19 2.58 -9.66 -2.98
C PHE A 19 3.91 -9.24 -2.35
N ILE A 20 4.92 -10.12 -2.32
CA ILE A 20 6.28 -9.76 -1.88
C ILE A 20 6.87 -8.70 -2.83
N GLY A 21 7.46 -7.65 -2.25
CA GLY A 21 7.92 -6.47 -3.00
C GLY A 21 6.81 -5.52 -3.47
N GLY A 22 5.55 -5.91 -3.29
CA GLY A 22 4.37 -5.07 -3.47
C GLY A 22 4.16 -4.12 -2.29
N GLN A 23 2.92 -3.68 -2.07
CA GLN A 23 2.59 -2.81 -0.94
C GLN A 23 1.48 -3.35 -0.08
N PHE A 24 1.55 -2.96 1.18
CA PHE A 24 0.52 -3.16 2.18
C PHE A 24 -0.09 -1.81 2.53
N GLN A 25 -1.40 -1.77 2.71
CA GLN A 25 -2.11 -0.65 3.31
C GLN A 25 -2.94 -1.14 4.47
N MET A 26 -2.83 -0.50 5.63
CA MET A 26 -3.75 -0.70 6.74
C MET A 26 -4.50 0.59 7.02
N LYS A 27 -5.83 0.51 7.06
CA LYS A 27 -6.70 1.60 7.51
C LYS A 27 -7.29 1.24 8.86
N THR A 28 -7.02 2.06 9.87
CA THR A 28 -7.69 2.04 11.17
C THR A 28 -8.71 3.19 11.23
N ILE A 29 -9.29 3.44 12.41
CA ILE A 29 -10.22 4.55 12.60
C ILE A 29 -9.50 5.91 12.48
N ASP A 30 -8.28 5.99 12.99
CA ASP A 30 -7.52 7.25 13.07
C ASP A 30 -6.43 7.35 12.00
N TRP A 31 -5.90 6.21 11.54
CA TRP A 31 -4.63 6.18 10.82
C TRP A 31 -4.73 5.40 9.50
N VAL A 32 -3.91 5.81 8.54
CA VAL A 32 -3.67 5.05 7.32
C VAL A 32 -2.17 4.83 7.17
N PHE A 33 -1.78 3.57 7.14
CA PHE A 33 -0.41 3.14 6.95
C PHE A 33 -0.22 2.58 5.54
N ARG A 34 0.96 2.78 4.98
CA ARG A 34 1.38 2.17 3.72
C ARG A 34 2.82 1.70 3.84
N GLY A 35 3.13 0.49 3.38
CA GLY A 35 4.49 -0.05 3.45
C GLY A 35 4.82 -0.93 2.26
N LYS A 36 6.10 -1.02 1.89
CA LYS A 36 6.56 -2.04 0.92
C LYS A 36 6.81 -3.35 1.66
N VAL A 37 6.12 -4.39 1.23
CA VAL A 37 6.20 -5.72 1.86
C VAL A 37 7.57 -6.32 1.58
N LYS A 38 8.27 -6.69 2.64
CA LYS A 38 9.54 -7.42 2.57
C LYS A 38 9.29 -8.92 2.72
N GLU A 39 8.62 -9.32 3.79
CA GLU A 39 8.21 -10.71 4.05
C GLU A 39 6.80 -10.70 4.63
N CYS A 40 6.10 -11.82 4.46
CA CYS A 40 4.79 -12.03 5.04
C CYS A 40 4.65 -13.49 5.50
N MET A 41 3.93 -13.71 6.60
CA MET A 41 3.63 -15.05 7.11
C MET A 41 2.19 -15.06 7.60
N ALA A 42 1.37 -16.01 7.15
CA ALA A 42 0.04 -16.23 7.71
C ALA A 42 0.09 -17.43 8.67
N LEU A 43 -0.33 -17.20 9.91
CA LEU A 43 -0.27 -18.18 10.98
C LEU A 43 -1.61 -18.89 11.13
N ALA A 44 -1.57 -20.16 11.55
CA ALA A 44 -2.75 -20.97 11.83
C ALA A 44 -3.73 -20.31 12.82
N SER A 45 -3.24 -19.42 13.69
CA SER A 45 -4.03 -18.64 14.64
C SER A 45 -4.81 -17.46 14.03
N ARG A 46 -4.99 -17.44 12.69
CA ARG A 46 -5.59 -16.31 11.94
C ARG A 46 -4.87 -14.99 12.19
N ARG A 47 -3.55 -15.04 12.17
CA ARG A 47 -2.68 -13.87 12.30
C ARG A 47 -1.81 -13.74 11.07
N ILE A 48 -1.46 -12.51 10.70
CA ILE A 48 -0.54 -12.23 9.61
C ILE A 48 0.58 -11.39 10.19
N LYS A 49 1.82 -11.83 10.00
CA LYS A 49 3.01 -11.05 10.31
C LYS A 49 3.57 -10.48 9.02
N VAL A 50 3.68 -9.16 8.93
CA VAL A 50 4.17 -8.45 7.73
C VAL A 50 5.40 -7.64 8.11
N SER A 51 6.54 -7.89 7.48
CA SER A 51 7.72 -7.03 7.59
C SER A 51 7.79 -6.08 6.40
N PHE A 52 8.45 -4.94 6.61
CA PHE A 52 8.50 -3.88 5.61
C PHE A 52 9.93 -3.47 5.30
N SER A 53 10.21 -3.19 4.02
CA SER A 53 11.42 -2.47 3.62
C SER A 53 11.34 -0.99 4.02
N TRP A 54 10.13 -0.45 4.04
CA TRP A 54 9.79 0.87 4.56
C TRP A 54 8.31 0.88 4.91
N LEU A 55 7.95 1.67 5.92
CA LEU A 55 6.58 1.86 6.37
C LEU A 55 6.35 3.35 6.58
N CYS A 56 5.22 3.85 6.10
CA CYS A 56 4.83 5.25 6.21
C CYS A 56 3.44 5.35 6.80
N GLU A 57 3.18 6.50 7.41
CA GLU A 57 1.86 6.88 7.90
C GLU A 57 1.36 8.12 7.15
N ARG A 58 0.05 8.20 6.95
CA ARG A 58 -0.58 9.34 6.29
C ARG A 58 -1.10 10.31 7.33
N HIS A 59 -0.65 11.55 7.21
CA HIS A 59 -1.16 12.70 7.95
C HIS A 59 -1.81 13.70 7.02
N PHE A 60 -2.58 14.61 7.59
CA PHE A 60 -3.05 15.80 6.88
C PHE A 60 -2.27 17.01 7.37
N PHE A 61 -1.85 17.83 6.43
CA PHE A 61 -1.32 19.17 6.71
C PHE A 61 -2.16 20.19 5.96
N PHE A 62 -2.17 21.42 6.43
CA PHE A 62 -2.81 22.53 5.75
C PHE A 62 -1.76 23.23 4.88
N ASP A 63 -2.07 23.41 3.59
CA ASP A 63 -1.25 24.25 2.73
C ASP A 63 -1.48 25.75 3.03
N ASN A 64 -0.76 26.64 2.34
CA ASN A 64 -0.88 28.09 2.53
C ASN A 64 -2.30 28.62 2.23
N SER A 65 -3.15 27.83 1.58
CA SER A 65 -4.54 28.13 1.28
C SER A 65 -5.51 27.48 2.27
N TRP A 66 -5.01 27.00 3.42
CA TRP A 66 -5.79 26.26 4.42
C TRP A 66 -6.53 25.04 3.85
N THR A 67 -6.03 24.48 2.75
CA THR A 67 -6.60 23.26 2.17
C THR A 67 -5.89 22.05 2.77
N PRO A 68 -6.61 21.07 3.33
CA PRO A 68 -5.99 19.87 3.87
C PRO A 68 -5.43 19.02 2.71
N ARG A 69 -4.15 18.69 2.81
CA ARG A 69 -3.43 17.86 1.85
C ARG A 69 -2.88 16.63 2.57
N PRO A 70 -3.05 15.42 1.98
CA PRO A 70 -2.42 14.23 2.53
C PRO A 70 -0.91 14.29 2.33
N LYS A 71 -0.14 13.97 3.37
CA LYS A 71 1.30 13.73 3.30
C LYS A 71 1.63 12.39 3.93
N TRP A 72 2.55 11.67 3.29
CA TRP A 72 3.09 10.44 3.82
C TRP A 72 4.41 10.74 4.53
N SER A 73 4.50 10.32 5.79
CA SER A 73 5.70 10.44 6.61
C SER A 73 6.29 9.06 6.83
N LEU A 74 7.60 8.91 6.59
CA LEU A 74 8.30 7.66 6.86
C LEU A 74 8.32 7.41 8.37
N LEU A 75 7.87 6.23 8.79
CA LEU A 75 8.04 5.79 10.17
C LEU A 75 9.49 5.33 10.36
N PRO A 76 10.14 5.73 11.47
CA PRO A 76 11.44 5.20 11.80
C PRO A 76 11.32 3.68 11.94
N ALA A 77 12.30 2.94 11.39
CA ALA A 77 12.34 1.51 11.57
C ALA A 77 12.38 1.23 13.09
N PRO A 78 11.40 0.50 13.67
CA PRO A 78 11.45 0.19 15.07
C PRO A 78 12.71 -0.64 15.32
N PRO A 79 13.54 -0.32 16.34
CA PRO A 79 14.78 -1.06 16.59
C PRO A 79 14.58 -2.55 16.93
N SER A 80 13.36 -2.98 17.23
CA SER A 80 13.04 -4.35 17.67
C SER A 80 11.74 -4.94 17.13
N LEU A 81 10.96 -4.21 16.32
CA LEU A 81 9.72 -4.71 15.73
C LEU A 81 9.93 -5.01 14.25
N HIS A 82 10.25 -6.26 13.93
CA HIS A 82 10.46 -6.69 12.56
C HIS A 82 9.15 -6.86 11.77
N TYR A 83 8.01 -7.00 12.47
CA TYR A 83 6.73 -7.35 11.85
C TYR A 83 5.56 -6.58 12.47
N LEU A 84 4.65 -6.11 11.62
CA LEU A 84 3.28 -5.79 12.01
C LEU A 84 2.51 -7.10 12.13
N ASP A 85 1.86 -7.33 13.27
CA ASP A 85 1.08 -8.53 13.56
C ASP A 85 -0.41 -8.19 13.57
N VAL A 86 -1.15 -8.73 12.60
CA VAL A 86 -2.57 -8.45 12.37
C VAL A 86 -3.38 -9.72 12.54
N GLU A 87 -4.30 -9.72 13.50
CA GLU A 87 -5.30 -10.78 13.64
C GLU A 87 -6.49 -10.50 12.70
N TYR A 88 -6.93 -11.50 11.94
CA TYR A 88 -7.98 -11.33 10.94
C TYR A 88 -9.21 -12.22 11.16
N ARG A 89 -10.37 -11.72 10.72
CA ARG A 89 -11.64 -12.46 10.73
C ARG A 89 -11.81 -13.28 9.46
N TYR A 90 -11.54 -12.66 8.33
CA TYR A 90 -11.62 -13.25 6.99
C TYR A 90 -10.78 -12.41 6.01
N PHE A 91 -10.51 -12.99 4.85
CA PHE A 91 -9.95 -12.29 3.71
C PHE A 91 -10.74 -12.61 2.44
N TYR A 92 -10.53 -11.82 1.39
CA TYR A 92 -11.02 -12.13 0.06
C TYR A 92 -10.12 -11.53 -1.01
N VAL A 93 -10.15 -12.15 -2.18
CA VAL A 93 -9.49 -11.62 -3.37
C VAL A 93 -10.45 -10.68 -4.09
N GLN A 94 -9.95 -9.52 -4.49
CA GLN A 94 -10.65 -8.57 -5.32
C GLN A 94 -10.07 -8.66 -6.72
N ASP A 95 -10.66 -9.52 -7.54
CA ASP A 95 -10.16 -9.83 -8.89
C ASP A 95 -10.16 -8.60 -9.81
N ASP A 96 -11.08 -7.66 -9.58
CA ASP A 96 -11.21 -6.39 -10.32
C ASP A 96 -10.05 -5.42 -10.06
N GLU A 97 -9.45 -5.48 -8.88
CA GLU A 97 -8.34 -4.63 -8.45
C GLU A 97 -7.05 -5.43 -8.21
N ASP A 98 -7.04 -6.71 -8.59
CA ASP A 98 -5.93 -7.66 -8.46
C ASP A 98 -5.22 -7.61 -7.09
N ARG A 99 -6.04 -7.57 -6.03
CA ARG A 99 -5.57 -7.35 -4.65
C ARG A 99 -6.18 -8.31 -3.64
N VAL A 100 -5.46 -8.55 -2.55
CA VAL A 100 -5.99 -9.27 -1.37
C VAL A 100 -6.44 -8.27 -0.32
N LYS A 101 -7.68 -8.41 0.16
CA LYS A 101 -8.21 -7.61 1.26
C LYS A 101 -8.45 -8.48 2.48
N VAL A 102 -7.89 -8.06 3.59
CA VAL A 102 -8.00 -8.73 4.88
C VAL A 102 -8.80 -7.83 5.82
N LYS A 103 -9.85 -8.38 6.43
CA LYS A 103 -10.61 -7.69 7.48
C LYS A 103 -10.10 -8.13 8.83
N GLY A 104 -9.48 -7.20 9.54
CA GLY A 104 -8.93 -7.41 10.86
C GLY A 104 -10.00 -7.59 11.95
N ARG A 105 -9.56 -8.04 13.12
CA ARG A 105 -10.47 -8.35 14.24
C ARG A 105 -10.98 -7.09 14.93
N LEU A 106 -10.19 -6.03 15.01
CA LEU A 106 -10.52 -4.77 15.68
C LEU A 106 -11.15 -3.73 14.72
N GLY A 107 -11.44 -4.14 13.49
CA GLY A 107 -12.09 -3.30 12.48
C GLY A 107 -11.14 -2.73 11.43
N GLU A 108 -9.84 -2.93 11.58
CA GLU A 108 -8.81 -2.60 10.61
C GLU A 108 -9.08 -3.26 9.25
N ILE A 109 -8.78 -2.54 8.18
CA ILE A 109 -8.89 -3.06 6.82
C ILE A 109 -7.52 -3.00 6.20
N CYS A 110 -7.00 -4.19 5.87
CA CYS A 110 -5.71 -4.36 5.26
C CYS A 110 -5.88 -4.69 3.77
N HIS A 111 -5.06 -4.09 2.92
CA HIS A 111 -5.00 -4.39 1.49
C HIS A 111 -3.56 -4.71 1.11
N PHE A 112 -3.37 -5.75 0.32
CA PHE A 112 -2.11 -6.11 -0.30
C PHE A 112 -2.22 -5.85 -1.79
N PHE A 113 -1.27 -5.08 -2.32
CA PHE A 113 -1.18 -4.66 -3.71
C PHE A 113 0.05 -5.30 -4.32
N LYS A 114 -0.09 -5.83 -5.54
CA LYS A 114 1.04 -6.44 -6.24
C LYS A 114 2.14 -5.43 -6.56
N PRO A 115 3.38 -5.88 -6.79
CA PRO A 115 4.39 -5.07 -7.44
C PRO A 115 3.84 -4.46 -8.73
N GLY A 116 4.06 -3.16 -8.95
CA GLY A 116 3.61 -2.47 -10.16
C GLY A 116 2.16 -1.96 -10.14
N ASP A 117 1.37 -2.22 -9.08
CA ASP A 117 0.03 -1.62 -8.95
C ASP A 117 0.10 -0.08 -9.03
N HIS A 118 -0.81 0.52 -9.80
CA HIS A 118 -0.81 1.94 -10.11
C HIS A 118 -1.10 2.86 -8.90
N THR A 119 -1.64 2.31 -7.82
CA THR A 119 -1.90 3.02 -6.56
C THR A 119 -0.72 2.95 -5.59
N ASN A 120 0.29 2.13 -5.90
CA ASN A 120 1.49 2.01 -5.06
C ASN A 120 2.21 3.35 -4.94
N LEU A 121 2.75 3.61 -3.75
CA LEU A 121 3.60 4.77 -3.50
C LEU A 121 5.01 4.56 -4.06
N VAL A 122 5.58 5.60 -4.62
CA VAL A 122 6.97 5.68 -5.05
C VAL A 122 7.69 6.65 -4.13
N LYS A 123 8.85 6.23 -3.62
CA LYS A 123 9.74 7.11 -2.85
C LYS A 123 10.55 7.96 -3.82
N LEU A 124 10.47 9.28 -3.70
CA LEU A 124 11.24 10.27 -4.44
C LEU A 124 11.98 11.17 -3.45
N GLY A 125 13.26 10.88 -3.22
CA GLY A 125 14.01 11.53 -2.13
C GLY A 125 13.33 11.22 -0.79
N ASP A 126 12.86 12.27 -0.11
CA ASP A 126 12.17 12.18 1.18
C ASP A 126 10.63 12.13 1.07
N GLU A 127 10.09 12.20 -0.15
CA GLU A 127 8.65 12.20 -0.38
C GLU A 127 8.14 10.85 -0.89
N PHE A 128 6.89 10.52 -0.54
CA PHE A 128 6.17 9.38 -1.09
C PHE A 128 4.95 9.87 -1.86
N VAL A 129 4.90 9.52 -3.14
CA VAL A 129 3.83 9.92 -4.06
C VAL A 129 3.20 8.70 -4.73
N PRO A 130 1.87 8.68 -4.96
CA PRO A 130 1.24 7.62 -5.74
C PRO A 130 1.82 7.52 -7.16
N TYR A 131 2.06 6.30 -7.65
CA TYR A 131 2.60 6.03 -8.98
C TYR A 131 1.76 6.68 -10.10
N CYS A 132 0.43 6.62 -9.98
CA CYS A 132 -0.48 7.24 -10.94
C CYS A 132 -0.25 8.75 -11.11
N GLN A 133 0.12 9.47 -10.04
CA GLN A 133 0.40 10.91 -10.12
C GLN A 133 1.68 11.17 -10.93
N LEU A 134 2.69 10.33 -10.78
CA LEU A 134 3.92 10.42 -11.57
C LEU A 134 3.66 10.14 -13.04
N TYR A 135 2.90 9.10 -13.33
CA TYR A 135 2.55 8.74 -14.70
C TYR A 135 1.74 9.86 -15.39
N GLN A 136 0.78 10.47 -14.70
CA GLN A 136 0.04 11.63 -15.22
C GLN A 136 0.96 12.83 -15.52
N GLN A 137 1.96 13.10 -14.68
CA GLN A 137 2.93 14.16 -14.93
C GLN A 137 3.84 13.84 -16.12
N GLN A 138 4.30 12.59 -16.26
CA GLN A 138 5.10 12.16 -17.40
C GLN A 138 4.32 12.26 -18.72
N LEU A 139 3.07 11.78 -18.75
CA LEU A 139 2.19 11.92 -19.90
C LEU A 139 1.99 13.39 -20.29
N ARG A 140 1.71 14.28 -19.31
CA ARG A 140 1.59 15.72 -19.57
C ARG A 140 2.86 16.30 -20.20
N ARG A 141 4.05 15.91 -19.71
CA ARG A 141 5.33 16.37 -20.27
C ARG A 141 5.52 15.89 -21.71
N VAL A 142 5.18 14.64 -22.01
CA VAL A 142 5.26 14.08 -23.38
C VAL A 142 4.29 14.82 -24.31
N VAL A 143 3.04 15.03 -23.89
CA VAL A 143 2.04 15.78 -24.68
C VAL A 143 2.52 17.21 -24.95
N ILE A 144 3.02 17.92 -23.94
CA ILE A 144 3.57 19.27 -24.13
C ILE A 144 4.76 19.25 -25.10
N ALA A 145 5.67 18.29 -24.98
CA ALA A 145 6.82 18.17 -25.87
C ALA A 145 6.41 17.89 -27.32
N LEU A 146 5.36 17.08 -27.54
CA LEU A 146 4.81 16.81 -28.86
C LEU A 146 4.07 18.00 -29.48
N LEU A 147 3.42 18.82 -28.65
CA LEU A 147 2.67 20.01 -29.07
C LEU A 147 3.52 21.28 -29.15
N SER A 148 4.75 21.26 -28.63
CA SER A 148 5.65 22.41 -28.69
C SER A 148 6.26 22.50 -30.09
N PRO A 149 6.12 23.64 -30.81
CA PRO A 149 6.74 23.81 -32.11
C PRO A 149 8.26 23.69 -31.94
N LYS A 150 8.87 22.79 -32.72
CA LYS A 150 10.34 22.75 -32.82
C LYS A 150 10.78 24.10 -33.36
N ARG A 151 11.41 24.93 -32.52
CA ARG A 151 12.11 26.12 -32.99
C ARG A 151 13.25 25.63 -33.88
N GLN A 152 13.06 25.77 -35.19
CA GLN A 152 14.12 25.68 -36.19
C GLN A 152 14.97 26.94 -36.15
#